data_AF-A0A3E5EBA6-F1
#
_entry.id   AF-A0A3E5EBA6-F1
#
_cell.length_a   1.000
_cell.length_b   1.000
_cell.length_c   1.000
_cell.angle_alpha   90.00
_cell.angle_beta   90.00
_cell.angle_gamma   90.00
#
_symmetry.space_group_name_H-M   'P 1'
#
loop_
_entity.id
_entity.type
_entity.pdbx_description
1 polymer ?
#
loop_
_entity_poly.entity_id
_entity_poly.type
_entity_poly.pdbx_seq_one_letter_code
_entity_poly.pdbx_strand_id
1 'polypeptide(L)'
;MPKEVTKKEEIPENQVMSKERHRAKEAFFYEGNKYISLGQCCEFYGINESSVRSRAWRKKCTWEEAVKYYIQKKETETPKMQFFYKGKRYKSVSACCAEYGVNASSVRNRAKTTECSIEESLDHFIKKARMETQPSVFIFRDKTYRSLEECCLEYGVNADSVSSRKYRLNCTMEESLEHFIENKDMIAERIQKFTFKGIEYRSLRACCQKYGIDDICVRQRARDKNCSLEESFTHFMTRKRKKMLSNPEFEYHGTVYPSLKVCCEKLGINKSSVISRSHRTGCSLQEAVEYYVSQQERRTLD
;
A
#
# COMPACT_ATOMS: atom_id res chain seq x y z
N MET A 1 -25.17 56.81 -55.47
CA MET A 1 -25.93 55.63 -55.01
C MET A 1 -25.08 54.86 -54.02
N PRO A 2 -25.48 54.75 -52.75
CA PRO A 2 -24.67 54.11 -51.70
C PRO A 2 -24.76 52.59 -51.77
N LYS A 3 -23.63 51.93 -51.47
CA LYS A 3 -23.47 50.47 -51.37
C LYS A 3 -24.10 49.97 -50.07
N GLU A 4 -24.88 48.89 -50.17
CA GLU A 4 -25.48 48.18 -49.05
C GLU A 4 -24.44 47.66 -48.07
N VAL A 5 -24.67 47.95 -46.79
CA VAL A 5 -23.96 47.44 -45.63
C VAL A 5 -24.57 46.09 -45.29
N THR A 6 -23.89 44.99 -45.60
CA THR A 6 -24.25 43.66 -45.12
C THR A 6 -23.99 43.57 -43.61
N LYS A 7 -25.06 43.24 -42.88
CA LYS A 7 -25.14 43.14 -41.43
C LYS A 7 -24.11 42.17 -40.85
N LYS A 8 -23.55 42.56 -39.70
CA LYS A 8 -22.86 41.67 -38.77
C LYS A 8 -23.86 40.61 -38.30
N GLU A 9 -23.57 39.34 -38.55
CA GLU A 9 -24.25 38.24 -37.87
C GLU A 9 -23.78 38.19 -36.41
N GLU A 10 -24.76 38.25 -35.51
CA GLU A 10 -24.59 38.10 -34.07
C GLU A 10 -24.03 36.70 -33.76
N ILE A 11 -22.93 36.67 -33.01
CA ILE A 11 -22.39 35.45 -32.42
C ILE A 11 -23.30 35.08 -31.23
N PRO A 12 -23.96 33.92 -31.21
CA PRO A 12 -24.76 33.53 -30.06
C PRO A 12 -23.83 33.20 -28.89
N GLU A 13 -23.92 34.02 -27.84
CA GLU A 13 -23.43 33.71 -26.50
C GLU A 13 -24.10 32.42 -25.99
N ASN A 14 -23.33 31.62 -25.24
CA ASN A 14 -23.72 30.37 -24.57
C ASN A 14 -24.00 29.15 -25.46
N GLN A 15 -22.94 28.62 -26.10
CA GLN A 15 -22.85 27.17 -26.29
C GLN A 15 -22.24 26.53 -25.03
N VAL A 16 -23.11 25.98 -24.19
CA VAL A 16 -22.74 25.00 -23.17
C VAL A 16 -22.17 23.78 -23.90
N MET A 17 -20.84 23.69 -23.99
CA MET A 17 -20.15 22.63 -24.70
C MET A 17 -20.42 21.26 -24.06
N SER A 18 -20.76 20.29 -24.91
CA SER A 18 -21.04 18.90 -24.57
C SER A 18 -19.90 18.27 -23.77
N LYS A 19 -20.24 17.37 -22.83
CA LYS A 19 -19.30 16.55 -22.04
C LYS A 19 -18.63 15.46 -22.89
N GLU A 20 -18.32 15.74 -24.15
CA GLU A 20 -17.70 14.76 -25.04
C GLU A 20 -16.20 14.71 -24.76
N ARG A 21 -15.74 13.50 -24.39
CA ARG A 21 -14.31 13.21 -24.33
C ARG A 21 -13.75 13.37 -25.74
N HIS A 22 -12.93 14.40 -25.96
CA HIS A 22 -12.19 14.55 -27.21
C HIS A 22 -11.42 13.26 -27.48
N ARG A 23 -11.78 12.57 -28.57
CA ARG A 23 -11.22 11.24 -28.86
C ARG A 23 -9.79 11.43 -29.32
N ALA A 24 -8.90 10.51 -28.97
CA ALA A 24 -7.47 10.60 -29.27
C ALA A 24 -7.11 10.76 -30.77
N LYS A 25 -8.07 10.56 -31.69
CA LYS A 25 -7.92 10.65 -33.15
C LYS A 25 -8.77 11.75 -33.80
N GLU A 26 -9.43 12.58 -33.00
CA GLU A 26 -10.25 13.67 -33.50
C GLU A 26 -9.37 14.89 -33.77
N ALA A 27 -9.60 15.58 -34.88
CA ALA A 27 -8.84 16.78 -35.21
C ALA A 27 -8.99 17.83 -34.09
N PHE A 28 -7.89 18.50 -33.75
CA PHE A 28 -7.87 19.54 -32.74
C PHE A 28 -7.45 20.86 -33.38
N PHE A 29 -8.13 21.94 -33.04
CA PHE A 29 -7.84 23.27 -33.55
C PHE A 29 -7.31 24.14 -32.41
N TYR A 30 -6.22 24.85 -32.66
CA TYR A 30 -5.62 25.78 -31.70
C TYR A 30 -5.08 26.99 -32.45
N GLU A 31 -5.56 28.19 -32.12
CA GLU A 31 -5.16 29.46 -32.74
C GLU A 31 -5.22 29.43 -34.29
N GLY A 32 -6.27 28.83 -34.84
CA GLY A 32 -6.49 28.72 -36.29
C GLY A 32 -5.69 27.61 -36.99
N ASN A 33 -4.81 26.91 -36.28
CA ASN A 33 -4.06 25.77 -36.82
C ASN A 33 -4.79 24.44 -36.57
N LYS A 34 -4.83 23.57 -37.59
CA LYS A 34 -5.43 22.24 -37.51
C LYS A 34 -4.36 21.18 -37.18
N TYR A 35 -4.58 20.45 -36.10
CA TYR A 35 -3.80 19.30 -35.68
C TYR A 35 -4.62 18.01 -35.87
N ILE A 36 -3.93 16.91 -36.13
CA ILE A 36 -4.52 15.56 -36.26
C ILE A 36 -5.18 15.14 -34.94
N SER A 37 -4.62 15.56 -33.80
CA SER A 37 -5.19 15.33 -32.48
C SER A 37 -4.67 16.32 -31.44
N LEU A 38 -5.33 16.33 -30.27
CA LEU A 38 -4.83 17.04 -29.09
C LEU A 38 -3.41 16.58 -28.73
N GLY A 39 -3.12 15.29 -28.89
CA GLY A 39 -1.79 14.72 -28.62
C GLY A 39 -0.73 15.31 -29.54
N GLN A 40 -1.00 15.42 -30.83
CA GLN A 40 -0.07 16.05 -31.78
C GLN A 40 0.15 17.53 -31.46
N CYS A 41 -0.92 18.27 -31.13
CA CYS A 41 -0.78 19.66 -30.68
C CYS A 41 0.09 19.76 -29.43
N CYS A 42 -0.12 18.88 -28.44
CA CYS A 42 0.66 18.87 -27.21
C CYS A 42 2.14 18.53 -27.48
N GLU A 43 2.42 17.60 -28.39
CA GLU A 43 3.77 17.25 -28.81
C GLU A 43 4.47 18.40 -29.51
N PHE A 44 3.78 19.08 -30.44
CA PHE A 44 4.31 20.24 -31.17
C PHE A 44 4.76 21.37 -30.22
N TYR A 45 3.93 21.72 -29.23
CA TYR A 45 4.30 22.73 -28.22
C TYR A 45 5.16 22.16 -27.07
N GLY A 46 5.48 20.87 -27.09
CA GLY A 46 6.25 20.16 -26.07
C GLY A 46 5.64 20.30 -24.67
N ILE A 47 4.33 20.11 -24.56
CA ILE A 47 3.54 20.10 -23.31
C ILE A 47 2.93 18.71 -23.08
N ASN A 48 2.64 18.37 -21.82
CA ASN A 48 2.15 17.04 -21.47
C ASN A 48 0.62 16.92 -21.68
N GLU A 49 0.20 16.08 -22.61
CA GLU A 49 -1.21 15.85 -22.96
C GLU A 49 -2.07 15.43 -21.74
N SER A 50 -1.57 14.52 -20.89
CA SER A 50 -2.29 14.10 -19.68
C SER A 50 -2.53 15.25 -18.70
N SER A 51 -1.58 16.19 -18.61
CA SER A 51 -1.69 17.38 -17.77
C SER A 51 -2.74 18.34 -18.29
N VAL A 52 -2.76 18.57 -19.62
CA VAL A 52 -3.80 19.34 -20.31
C VAL A 52 -5.17 18.72 -20.02
N ARG A 53 -5.32 17.40 -20.15
CA ARG A 53 -6.58 16.71 -19.84
C ARG A 53 -7.03 16.83 -18.39
N SER A 54 -6.10 16.67 -17.47
CA SER A 54 -6.39 16.82 -16.04
C SER A 54 -6.84 18.23 -15.69
N ARG A 55 -6.25 19.26 -16.32
CA ARG A 55 -6.62 20.66 -16.08
C ARG A 55 -7.99 20.98 -16.65
N ALA A 56 -8.25 20.64 -17.91
CA ALA A 56 -9.55 20.85 -18.55
C ALA A 56 -10.69 20.27 -17.70
N TRP A 57 -10.51 19.04 -17.21
CA TRP A 57 -11.47 18.39 -16.31
C TRP A 57 -11.64 19.12 -14.97
N ARG A 58 -10.53 19.43 -14.27
CA ARG A 58 -10.59 20.01 -12.91
C ARG A 58 -11.06 21.46 -12.89
N LYS A 59 -10.72 22.24 -13.91
CA LYS A 59 -11.02 23.68 -14.01
C LYS A 59 -12.24 23.98 -14.87
N LYS A 60 -12.86 22.96 -15.47
CA LYS A 60 -14.00 23.10 -16.38
C LYS A 60 -13.73 24.12 -17.49
N CYS A 61 -12.51 24.12 -18.00
CA CYS A 61 -12.07 24.98 -19.10
C CYS A 61 -11.99 24.17 -20.40
N THR A 62 -11.96 24.85 -21.53
CA THR A 62 -11.84 24.18 -22.83
C THR A 62 -10.46 23.53 -22.99
N TRP A 63 -10.36 22.60 -23.93
CA TRP A 63 -9.09 21.97 -24.31
C TRP A 63 -8.08 23.02 -24.79
N GLU A 64 -8.54 24.00 -25.57
CA GLU A 64 -7.74 25.13 -26.06
C GLU A 64 -7.24 26.03 -24.92
N GLU A 65 -8.09 26.40 -23.97
CA GLU A 65 -7.68 27.17 -22.78
C GLU A 65 -6.67 26.40 -21.91
N ALA A 66 -6.83 25.08 -21.80
CA ALA A 66 -5.90 24.24 -21.08
C ALA A 66 -4.53 24.16 -21.80
N VAL A 67 -4.52 24.03 -23.12
CA VAL A 67 -3.29 24.06 -23.94
C VAL A 67 -2.59 25.40 -23.80
N LYS A 68 -3.31 26.52 -24.03
CA LYS A 68 -2.79 27.88 -23.89
C LYS A 68 -2.14 28.12 -22.54
N TYR A 69 -2.78 27.66 -21.46
CA TYR A 69 -2.21 27.76 -20.13
C TYR A 69 -0.87 27.04 -20.00
N TYR A 70 -0.74 25.81 -20.52
CA TYR A 70 0.51 25.04 -20.38
C TYR A 70 1.63 25.56 -21.28
N ILE A 71 1.30 26.16 -22.43
CA ILE A 71 2.26 26.90 -23.27
C ILE A 71 2.80 28.11 -22.48
N GLN A 72 1.90 28.97 -21.99
CA GLN A 72 2.30 30.16 -21.22
C GLN A 72 3.01 29.80 -19.90
N LYS A 73 2.59 28.69 -19.26
CA LYS A 73 3.26 28.18 -18.07
C LYS A 73 4.68 27.74 -18.39
N LYS A 74 4.91 27.08 -19.53
CA LYS A 74 6.25 26.62 -19.94
C LYS A 74 7.18 27.80 -20.24
N GLU A 75 6.66 28.86 -20.84
CA GLU A 75 7.42 30.11 -21.08
C GLU A 75 7.78 30.84 -19.78
N THR A 76 6.95 30.69 -18.74
CA THR A 76 7.16 31.30 -17.42
C THR A 76 7.80 30.35 -16.40
N GLU A 77 8.02 29.07 -16.74
CA GLU A 77 8.62 28.08 -15.85
C GLU A 77 10.12 28.36 -15.75
N THR A 78 10.50 29.05 -14.67
CA THR A 78 11.90 29.26 -14.31
C THR A 78 12.65 27.91 -14.25
N PRO A 79 13.95 27.88 -14.59
CA PRO A 79 14.72 26.63 -14.56
C PRO A 79 14.52 25.94 -13.21
N LYS A 80 14.12 24.66 -13.24
CA LYS A 80 13.80 23.84 -12.05
C LYS A 80 14.72 24.19 -10.88
N MET A 81 14.12 24.78 -9.84
CA MET A 81 14.77 25.26 -8.63
C MET A 81 15.85 24.25 -8.18
N GLN A 82 17.11 24.66 -8.28
CA GLN A 82 18.25 23.83 -7.87
C GLN A 82 18.30 23.84 -6.35
N PHE A 83 18.37 22.66 -5.73
CA PHE A 83 18.45 22.52 -4.29
C PHE A 83 19.92 22.52 -3.86
N PHE A 84 20.29 23.37 -2.91
CA PHE A 84 21.66 23.46 -2.40
C PHE A 84 21.71 22.89 -1.00
N TYR A 85 22.62 21.94 -0.77
CA TYR A 85 22.79 21.33 0.53
C TYR A 85 24.26 21.00 0.77
N LYS A 86 24.81 21.48 1.90
CA LYS A 86 26.22 21.32 2.30
C LYS A 86 27.22 21.66 1.17
N GLY A 87 27.00 22.77 0.48
CA GLY A 87 27.87 23.24 -0.60
C GLY A 87 27.74 22.48 -1.93
N LYS A 88 26.91 21.42 -2.00
CA LYS A 88 26.62 20.68 -3.23
C LYS A 88 25.27 21.07 -3.81
N ARG A 89 25.22 21.11 -5.13
CA ARG A 89 24.04 21.49 -5.92
C ARG A 89 23.35 20.24 -6.44
N TYR A 90 22.05 20.14 -6.20
CA TYR A 90 21.21 19.01 -6.56
C TYR A 90 20.09 19.42 -7.51
N LYS A 91 19.73 18.51 -8.42
CA LYS A 91 18.61 18.71 -9.36
C LYS A 91 17.25 18.84 -8.67
N SER A 92 17.12 18.33 -7.44
CA SER A 92 15.94 18.46 -6.58
C SER A 92 16.25 18.00 -5.15
N VAL A 93 15.36 18.32 -4.19
CA VAL A 93 15.39 17.75 -2.84
C VAL A 93 15.37 16.22 -2.88
N SER A 94 14.59 15.62 -3.80
CA SER A 94 14.53 14.15 -3.94
C SER A 94 15.87 13.56 -4.35
N ALA A 95 16.59 14.21 -5.27
CA ALA A 95 17.93 13.77 -5.68
C ALA A 95 18.93 13.87 -4.52
N CYS A 96 18.86 14.94 -3.72
CA CYS A 96 19.67 15.07 -2.51
C CYS A 96 19.35 13.97 -1.50
N CYS A 97 18.07 13.76 -1.17
CA CYS A 97 17.67 12.73 -0.21
C CYS A 97 18.12 11.32 -0.64
N ALA A 98 18.03 11.00 -1.94
CA ALA A 98 18.47 9.72 -2.48
C ALA A 98 19.97 9.48 -2.27
N GLU A 99 20.82 10.50 -2.46
CA GLU A 99 22.27 10.38 -2.23
C GLU A 99 22.61 10.06 -0.77
N TYR A 100 21.83 10.59 0.19
CA TYR A 100 22.01 10.30 1.60
C TYR A 100 21.20 9.08 2.10
N GLY A 101 20.54 8.34 1.21
CA GLY A 101 19.74 7.16 1.58
C GLY A 101 18.48 7.48 2.39
N VAL A 102 17.93 8.69 2.28
CA VAL A 102 16.78 9.17 3.05
C VAL A 102 15.54 9.29 2.16
N ASN A 103 14.35 9.00 2.72
CA ASN A 103 13.08 9.17 2.03
C ASN A 103 12.67 10.66 1.94
N ALA A 104 12.58 11.18 0.71
CA ALA A 104 12.24 12.58 0.45
C ALA A 104 10.82 12.99 0.91
N SER A 105 9.86 12.06 0.94
CA SER A 105 8.51 12.34 1.44
C SER A 105 8.51 12.51 2.96
N SER A 106 9.26 11.67 3.68
CA SER A 106 9.42 11.80 5.13
C SER A 106 10.07 13.12 5.51
N VAL A 107 11.11 13.54 4.79
CA VAL A 107 11.79 14.83 4.98
C VAL A 107 10.81 16.00 4.79
N ARG A 108 10.06 16.02 3.69
CA ARG A 108 9.07 17.08 3.43
C ARG A 108 7.94 17.10 4.44
N ASN A 109 7.46 15.93 4.86
CA ASN A 109 6.37 15.84 5.83
C ASN A 109 6.81 16.38 7.18
N ARG A 110 7.99 15.99 7.67
CA ARG A 110 8.54 16.52 8.92
C ARG A 110 8.69 18.04 8.86
N ALA A 111 9.35 18.56 7.81
CA ALA A 111 9.54 20.00 7.62
C ALA A 111 8.22 20.78 7.71
N LYS A 112 7.15 20.25 7.11
CA LYS A 112 5.80 20.82 7.23
C LYS A 112 5.21 20.72 8.63
N THR A 113 5.28 19.56 9.27
CA THR A 113 4.63 19.32 10.57
C THR A 113 5.34 19.99 11.74
N THR A 114 6.65 20.15 11.66
CA THR A 114 7.48 20.75 12.72
C THR A 114 7.94 22.16 12.37
N GLU A 115 7.42 22.73 11.27
CA GLU A 115 7.73 24.08 10.78
C GLU A 115 9.24 24.36 10.70
N CYS A 116 10.03 23.35 10.32
CA CYS A 116 11.49 23.49 10.16
C CYS A 116 11.89 23.48 8.68
N SER A 117 13.12 23.89 8.39
CA SER A 117 13.64 23.87 7.02
C SER A 117 13.75 22.45 6.46
N ILE A 118 13.79 22.33 5.13
CA ILE A 118 13.99 21.05 4.45
C ILE A 118 15.37 20.48 4.79
N GLU A 119 16.37 21.35 4.95
CA GLU A 119 17.73 21.04 5.35
C GLU A 119 17.80 20.46 6.76
N GLU A 120 17.18 21.10 7.75
CA GLU A 120 17.13 20.59 9.13
C GLU A 120 16.39 19.26 9.23
N SER A 121 15.30 19.12 8.46
CA SER A 121 14.57 17.87 8.37
C SER A 121 15.43 16.76 7.77
N LEU A 122 16.18 17.06 6.70
CA LEU A 122 17.12 16.13 6.09
C LEU A 122 18.22 15.73 7.06
N ASP A 123 18.83 16.68 7.78
CA ASP A 123 19.84 16.40 8.81
C ASP A 123 19.30 15.50 9.91
N HIS A 124 18.05 15.70 10.36
CA HIS A 124 17.41 14.83 11.33
C HIS A 124 17.34 13.38 10.85
N PHE A 125 16.91 13.15 9.60
CA PHE A 125 16.81 11.80 9.06
C PHE A 125 18.17 11.17 8.75
N ILE A 126 19.17 11.96 8.33
CA ILE A 126 20.55 11.47 8.16
C ILE A 126 21.11 11.02 9.52
N LYS A 127 20.92 11.83 10.57
CA LYS A 127 21.34 11.48 11.93
C LYS A 127 20.62 10.23 12.43
N LYS A 128 19.30 10.15 12.20
CA LYS A 128 18.50 8.98 12.56
C LYS A 128 18.98 7.71 11.86
N ALA A 129 19.23 7.75 10.55
CA ALA A 129 19.74 6.61 9.80
C ALA A 129 21.11 6.15 10.32
N ARG A 130 22.00 7.09 10.69
CA ARG A 130 23.29 6.77 11.34
C ARG A 130 23.12 6.12 12.71
N MET A 131 22.16 6.59 13.50
CA MET A 131 21.84 6.00 14.81
C MET A 131 21.24 4.60 14.69
N GLU A 132 20.37 4.37 13.70
CA GLU A 132 19.80 3.05 13.41
C GLU A 132 20.85 2.02 12.95
N THR A 133 21.93 2.47 12.29
CA THR A 133 23.07 1.60 11.93
C THR A 133 24.00 1.26 13.08
N GLN A 134 23.94 1.98 14.22
CA GLN A 134 24.64 1.54 15.41
C GLN A 134 23.71 0.62 16.22
N PRO A 135 24.15 -0.60 16.58
CA PRO A 135 23.37 -1.43 17.49
C PRO A 135 23.23 -0.67 18.81
N SER A 136 22.00 -0.31 19.17
CA SER A 136 21.70 0.25 20.48
C SER A 136 21.97 -0.83 21.52
N VAL A 137 23.19 -0.86 22.05
CA VAL A 137 23.55 -1.79 23.10
C VAL A 137 22.67 -1.53 24.32
N PHE A 138 22.03 -2.57 24.83
CA PHE A 138 21.24 -2.52 26.04
C PHE A 138 22.07 -3.12 27.17
N ILE A 139 22.27 -2.37 28.26
CA ILE A 139 23.08 -2.81 29.40
C ILE A 139 22.14 -3.11 30.55
N PHE A 140 22.21 -4.32 31.10
CA PHE A 140 21.41 -4.72 32.25
C PHE A 140 22.20 -5.68 33.13
N ARG A 141 22.26 -5.40 34.44
CA ARG A 141 23.06 -6.13 35.44
C ARG A 141 24.51 -6.37 34.98
N ASP A 142 25.17 -5.31 34.54
CA ASP A 142 26.55 -5.30 34.02
C ASP A 142 26.81 -6.21 32.83
N LYS A 143 25.76 -6.69 32.16
CA LYS A 143 25.83 -7.47 30.92
C LYS A 143 25.31 -6.65 29.74
N THR A 144 26.03 -6.71 28.64
CA THR A 144 25.71 -6.05 27.37
C THR A 144 24.91 -6.98 26.45
N TYR A 145 23.80 -6.47 25.94
CA TYR A 145 22.91 -7.11 24.99
C TYR A 145 22.84 -6.28 23.71
N ARG A 146 22.59 -6.92 22.57
CA ARG A 146 22.43 -6.25 21.27
C ARG A 146 21.09 -5.51 21.17
N SER A 147 20.10 -5.91 21.95
CA SER A 147 18.81 -5.22 22.07
C SER A 147 18.08 -5.58 23.36
N LEU A 148 17.01 -4.84 23.68
CA LEU A 148 16.11 -5.16 24.79
C LEU A 148 15.47 -6.56 24.60
N GLU A 149 15.13 -6.93 23.37
CA GLU A 149 14.50 -8.21 23.06
C GLU A 149 15.42 -9.39 23.39
N GLU A 150 16.71 -9.26 23.09
CA GLU A 150 17.71 -10.27 23.45
C GLU A 150 17.81 -10.41 24.97
N CYS A 151 17.88 -9.28 25.70
CA CYS A 151 17.89 -9.29 27.16
C CYS A 151 16.61 -9.95 27.72
N CYS A 152 15.44 -9.52 27.26
CA CYS A 152 14.16 -10.06 27.72
C CYS A 152 14.04 -11.56 27.43
N LEU A 153 14.56 -12.03 26.29
CA LEU A 153 14.57 -13.45 25.94
C LEU A 153 15.41 -14.27 26.91
N GLU A 154 16.60 -13.77 27.29
CA GLU A 154 17.48 -14.46 28.25
C GLU A 154 16.81 -14.62 29.62
N TYR A 155 16.16 -13.57 30.13
CA TYR A 155 15.42 -13.64 31.39
C TYR A 155 14.03 -14.30 31.25
N GLY A 156 13.63 -14.68 30.03
CA GLY A 156 12.35 -15.33 29.74
C GLY A 156 11.13 -14.45 30.03
N VAL A 157 11.24 -13.15 29.79
CA VAL A 157 10.17 -12.16 29.93
C VAL A 157 9.80 -11.56 28.57
N ASN A 158 8.62 -10.98 28.46
CA ASN A 158 8.12 -10.43 27.20
C ASN A 158 8.50 -8.95 27.03
N ALA A 159 9.29 -8.63 25.99
CA ALA A 159 9.80 -7.28 25.73
C ALA A 159 8.70 -6.23 25.52
N ASP A 160 7.58 -6.59 24.88
CA ASP A 160 6.44 -5.68 24.68
C ASP A 160 5.80 -5.29 26.02
N SER A 161 5.71 -6.25 26.96
CA SER A 161 5.15 -6.05 28.28
C SER A 161 6.04 -5.13 29.12
N VAL A 162 7.35 -5.35 29.07
CA VAL A 162 8.37 -4.49 29.69
C VAL A 162 8.27 -3.06 29.14
N SER A 163 8.24 -2.91 27.82
CA SER A 163 8.11 -1.61 27.17
C SER A 163 6.78 -0.93 27.51
N SER A 164 5.66 -1.66 27.49
CA SER A 164 4.33 -1.13 27.80
C SER A 164 4.25 -0.61 29.24
N ARG A 165 4.79 -1.33 30.22
CA ARG A 165 4.80 -0.90 31.62
C ARG A 165 5.63 0.37 31.81
N LYS A 166 6.81 0.45 31.17
CA LYS A 166 7.64 1.66 31.15
C LYS A 166 6.82 2.89 30.74
N TYR A 167 6.11 2.82 29.61
CA TYR A 167 5.29 3.95 29.13
C TYR A 167 4.07 4.23 30.02
N ARG A 168 3.39 3.20 30.51
CA ARG A 168 2.16 3.38 31.33
C ARG A 168 2.44 3.92 32.72
N LEU A 169 3.56 3.52 33.33
CA LEU A 169 3.92 3.91 34.70
C LEU A 169 5.04 4.96 34.75
N ASN A 170 5.52 5.41 33.58
CA ASN A 170 6.61 6.37 33.45
C ASN A 170 7.86 6.00 34.29
N CYS A 171 8.19 4.70 34.33
CA CYS A 171 9.36 4.16 35.04
C CYS A 171 10.54 3.92 34.08
N THR A 172 11.71 3.56 34.59
CA THR A 172 12.86 3.23 33.75
C THR A 172 12.67 1.87 33.05
N MET A 173 13.48 1.61 32.02
CA MET A 173 13.39 0.31 31.33
C MET A 173 13.84 -0.82 32.25
N GLU A 174 14.84 -0.54 33.09
CA GLU A 174 15.45 -1.42 34.07
C GLU A 174 14.45 -1.78 35.18
N GLU A 175 13.77 -0.79 35.77
CA GLU A 175 12.72 -1.01 36.78
C GLU A 175 11.55 -1.82 36.22
N SER A 176 11.20 -1.59 34.96
CA SER A 176 10.17 -2.36 34.28
C SER A 176 10.61 -3.80 34.08
N LEU A 177 11.84 -4.02 33.61
CA LEU A 177 12.40 -5.33 33.37
C LEU A 177 12.51 -6.13 34.68
N GLU A 178 13.06 -5.52 35.72
CA GLU A 178 13.21 -6.11 37.05
C GLU A 178 11.87 -6.58 37.61
N HIS A 179 10.82 -5.75 37.50
CA HIS A 179 9.48 -6.14 37.91
C HIS A 179 8.96 -7.41 37.22
N PHE A 180 9.19 -7.57 35.91
CA PHE A 180 8.76 -8.76 35.19
C PHE A 180 9.62 -9.98 35.50
N ILE A 181 10.89 -9.80 35.87
CA ILE A 181 11.78 -10.86 36.33
C ILE A 181 11.34 -11.36 37.71
N GLU A 182 11.11 -10.46 38.66
CA GLU A 182 10.69 -10.79 40.02
C GLU A 182 9.31 -11.44 40.07
N ASN A 183 8.37 -10.99 39.23
CA ASN A 183 6.99 -11.47 39.23
C ASN A 183 6.74 -12.58 38.19
N LYS A 184 7.79 -13.15 37.61
CA LYS A 184 7.68 -14.08 36.48
C LYS A 184 6.80 -15.28 36.78
N ASP A 185 6.98 -15.90 37.95
CA ASP A 185 6.23 -17.11 38.34
C ASP A 185 4.76 -16.77 38.62
N MET A 186 4.49 -15.69 39.35
CA MET A 186 3.12 -15.19 39.56
C MET A 186 2.40 -14.86 38.26
N ILE A 187 3.10 -14.27 37.29
CA ILE A 187 2.53 -13.96 35.97
C ILE A 187 2.26 -15.26 35.21
N ALA A 188 3.17 -16.23 35.26
CA ALA A 188 3.01 -17.53 34.62
C ALA A 188 1.83 -18.32 35.21
N GLU A 189 1.65 -18.32 36.53
CA GLU A 189 0.52 -18.97 37.22
C GLU A 189 -0.82 -18.31 36.89
N ARG A 190 -0.85 -16.99 36.69
CA ARG A 190 -2.05 -16.27 36.22
C ARG A 190 -2.44 -16.61 34.79
N ILE A 191 -1.54 -17.17 33.99
CA ILE A 191 -1.89 -17.61 32.64
C ILE A 191 -2.82 -18.81 32.76
N GLN A 192 -4.11 -18.56 32.51
CA GLN A 192 -5.13 -19.59 32.56
C GLN A 192 -4.83 -20.67 31.51
N LYS A 193 -4.56 -21.88 32.00
CA LYS A 193 -4.47 -23.09 31.19
C LYS A 193 -5.77 -23.26 30.41
N PHE A 194 -5.64 -23.76 29.19
CA PHE A 194 -6.78 -23.95 28.30
C PHE A 194 -6.84 -25.41 27.88
N THR A 195 -7.91 -26.10 28.26
CA THR A 195 -8.13 -27.49 27.86
C THR A 195 -9.05 -27.51 26.65
N PHE A 196 -8.67 -28.28 25.63
CA PHE A 196 -9.50 -28.49 24.44
C PHE A 196 -9.43 -29.94 24.02
N LYS A 197 -10.60 -30.62 23.95
CA LYS A 197 -10.72 -32.04 23.62
C LYS A 197 -9.82 -32.96 24.45
N GLY A 198 -9.73 -32.71 25.76
CA GLY A 198 -8.92 -33.50 26.69
C GLY A 198 -7.40 -33.26 26.62
N ILE A 199 -6.93 -32.33 25.79
CA ILE A 199 -5.53 -31.90 25.76
C ILE A 199 -5.42 -30.57 26.50
N GLU A 200 -4.57 -30.51 27.52
CA GLU A 200 -4.25 -29.28 28.25
C GLU A 200 -3.18 -28.49 27.50
N TYR A 201 -3.44 -27.21 27.28
CA TYR A 201 -2.49 -26.25 26.72
C TYR A 201 -2.10 -25.24 27.80
N ARG A 202 -0.82 -24.84 27.79
CA ARG A 202 -0.28 -23.80 28.69
C ARG A 202 -1.06 -22.48 28.64
N SER A 203 -1.78 -22.21 27.55
CA SER A 203 -2.70 -21.08 27.40
C SER A 203 -3.60 -21.25 26.19
N LEU A 204 -4.67 -20.45 26.10
CA LEU A 204 -5.48 -20.35 24.87
C LEU A 204 -4.62 -20.01 23.65
N ARG A 205 -3.65 -19.09 23.80
CA ARG A 205 -2.76 -18.68 22.71
C ARG A 205 -1.94 -19.87 22.20
N ALA A 206 -1.40 -20.70 23.10
CA ALA A 206 -0.66 -21.90 22.71
C ALA A 206 -1.54 -22.90 21.93
N CYS A 207 -2.79 -23.08 22.36
CA CYS A 207 -3.76 -23.87 21.61
C CYS A 207 -4.02 -23.25 20.22
N CYS A 208 -4.32 -21.95 20.16
CA CYS A 208 -4.58 -21.22 18.93
C CYS A 208 -3.42 -21.29 17.93
N GLN A 209 -2.18 -21.12 18.39
CA GLN A 209 -0.98 -21.27 17.55
C GLN A 209 -0.88 -22.67 16.94
N LYS A 210 -1.08 -23.73 17.74
CA LYS A 210 -1.04 -25.12 17.23
C LYS A 210 -2.02 -25.36 16.10
N TYR A 211 -3.21 -24.76 16.18
CA TYR A 211 -4.25 -24.92 15.16
C TYR A 211 -4.25 -23.81 14.10
N GLY A 212 -3.29 -22.88 14.14
CA GLY A 212 -3.20 -21.72 13.25
C GLY A 212 -4.49 -20.88 13.23
N ILE A 213 -4.98 -20.56 14.43
CA ILE A 213 -6.11 -19.66 14.71
C ILE A 213 -5.55 -18.45 15.45
N ASP A 214 -6.10 -17.26 15.20
CA ASP A 214 -5.74 -16.06 15.94
C ASP A 214 -6.46 -16.04 17.29
N ASP A 215 -5.70 -16.00 18.39
CA ASP A 215 -6.24 -16.02 19.74
C ASP A 215 -7.05 -14.76 20.08
N ILE A 216 -6.73 -13.62 19.44
CA ILE A 216 -7.48 -12.36 19.59
C ILE A 216 -8.89 -12.54 19.03
N CYS A 217 -9.01 -13.15 17.85
CA CYS A 217 -10.30 -13.41 17.20
C CYS A 217 -11.19 -14.33 18.04
N VAL A 218 -10.60 -15.35 18.68
CA VAL A 218 -11.32 -16.26 19.59
C VAL A 218 -11.85 -15.51 20.80
N ARG A 219 -11.02 -14.70 21.46
CA ARG A 219 -11.42 -13.88 22.62
C ARG A 219 -12.48 -12.84 22.26
N GLN A 220 -12.31 -12.17 21.11
CA GLN A 220 -13.25 -11.16 20.63
C GLN A 220 -14.64 -11.75 20.43
N ARG A 221 -14.73 -12.86 19.69
CA ARG A 221 -16.02 -13.54 19.48
C ARG A 221 -16.61 -14.05 20.79
N ALA A 222 -15.80 -14.57 21.71
CA ALA A 222 -16.28 -15.03 23.01
C ALA A 222 -17.00 -13.90 23.77
N ARG A 223 -16.41 -12.69 23.75
CA ARG A 223 -17.05 -11.47 24.29
C ARG A 223 -18.30 -11.07 23.51
N ASP A 224 -18.19 -10.92 22.19
CA ASP A 224 -19.28 -10.40 21.35
C ASP A 224 -20.51 -11.31 21.32
N LYS A 225 -20.30 -12.63 21.46
CA LYS A 225 -21.36 -13.64 21.46
C LYS A 225 -21.67 -14.17 22.85
N ASN A 226 -21.07 -13.59 23.89
CA ASN A 226 -21.19 -14.01 25.28
C ASN A 226 -21.14 -15.54 25.44
N CYS A 227 -20.13 -16.17 24.84
CA CYS A 227 -19.95 -17.62 24.82
C CYS A 227 -18.56 -17.99 25.35
N SER A 228 -18.36 -19.26 25.67
CA SER A 228 -17.09 -19.74 26.19
C SER A 228 -15.95 -19.60 25.17
N LEU A 229 -14.71 -19.54 25.68
CA LEU A 229 -13.52 -19.56 24.83
C LEU A 229 -13.45 -20.85 23.99
N GLU A 230 -13.91 -21.98 24.53
CA GLU A 230 -13.95 -23.26 23.83
C GLU A 230 -14.97 -23.27 22.68
N GLU A 231 -16.19 -22.77 22.89
CA GLU A 231 -17.19 -22.64 21.83
C GLU A 231 -16.72 -21.68 20.73
N SER A 232 -16.14 -20.54 21.14
CA SER A 232 -15.57 -19.58 20.21
C SER A 232 -14.42 -20.19 19.40
N PHE A 233 -13.52 -20.92 20.05
CA PHE A 233 -12.43 -21.64 19.41
C PHE A 233 -12.95 -22.69 18.41
N THR A 234 -13.95 -23.46 18.82
CA THR A 234 -14.62 -24.49 18.00
C THR A 234 -15.28 -23.88 16.77
N HIS A 235 -15.86 -22.69 16.88
CA HIS A 235 -16.39 -21.96 15.73
C HIS A 235 -15.29 -21.62 14.70
N PHE A 236 -14.10 -21.18 15.12
CA PHE A 236 -13.00 -20.92 14.19
C PHE A 236 -12.41 -22.21 13.61
N MET A 237 -12.36 -23.29 14.38
CA MET A 237 -11.99 -24.62 13.89
C MET A 237 -12.96 -25.11 12.82
N THR A 238 -14.27 -25.00 13.03
CA THR A 238 -15.29 -25.42 12.05
C THR A 238 -15.33 -24.51 10.84
N ARG A 239 -15.11 -23.19 10.99
CA ARG A 239 -14.98 -22.27 9.84
C ARG A 239 -13.73 -22.55 9.01
N LYS A 240 -12.58 -22.82 9.66
CA LYS A 240 -11.35 -23.24 8.97
C LYS A 240 -11.58 -24.58 8.26
N ARG A 241 -12.23 -25.55 8.92
CA ARG A 241 -12.64 -26.83 8.34
C ARG A 241 -13.62 -26.66 7.19
N LYS A 242 -14.60 -25.75 7.27
CA LYS A 242 -15.51 -25.39 6.16
C LYS A 242 -14.77 -24.71 5.01
N LYS A 243 -13.78 -23.86 5.27
CA LYS A 243 -12.92 -23.27 4.22
C LYS A 243 -11.99 -24.31 3.57
N MET A 244 -11.64 -25.38 4.30
CA MET A 244 -10.90 -26.53 3.78
C MET A 244 -11.79 -27.54 3.03
N LEU A 245 -13.04 -27.77 3.49
CA LEU A 245 -14.04 -28.61 2.81
C LEU A 245 -14.71 -27.89 1.64
N SER A 246 -14.84 -26.56 1.67
CA SER A 246 -15.25 -25.73 0.53
C SER A 246 -14.10 -25.50 -0.46
N ASN A 247 -13.12 -26.38 -0.44
CA ASN A 247 -12.15 -26.49 -1.50
C ASN A 247 -12.66 -27.65 -2.37
N PRO A 248 -13.73 -27.43 -3.17
CA PRO A 248 -14.33 -28.50 -3.96
C PRO A 248 -13.25 -29.11 -4.85
N GLU A 249 -13.29 -30.44 -4.95
CA GLU A 249 -12.52 -31.15 -5.96
C GLU A 249 -12.82 -30.53 -7.32
N PHE A 250 -11.77 -30.35 -8.11
CA PHE A 250 -11.85 -29.66 -9.38
C PHE A 250 -11.37 -30.60 -10.46
N GLU A 251 -12.29 -31.02 -11.33
CA GLU A 251 -11.97 -31.85 -12.48
C GLU A 251 -11.58 -30.97 -13.68
N TYR A 252 -10.45 -31.32 -14.31
CA TYR A 252 -9.97 -30.70 -15.54
C TYR A 252 -9.34 -31.77 -16.43
N HIS A 253 -9.83 -31.89 -17.68
CA HIS A 253 -9.45 -32.91 -18.65
C HIS A 253 -9.41 -34.35 -18.08
N GLY A 254 -10.46 -34.74 -17.36
CA GLY A 254 -10.59 -36.07 -16.75
C GLY A 254 -9.65 -36.33 -15.56
N THR A 255 -8.84 -35.35 -15.16
CA THR A 255 -8.03 -35.42 -13.93
C THR A 255 -8.74 -34.69 -12.81
N VAL A 256 -9.03 -35.39 -11.71
CA VAL A 256 -9.62 -34.80 -10.50
C VAL A 256 -8.50 -34.26 -9.61
N TYR A 257 -8.49 -32.93 -9.43
CA TYR A 257 -7.58 -32.25 -8.52
C TYR A 257 -8.27 -32.04 -7.17
N PRO A 258 -7.54 -32.12 -6.04
CA PRO A 258 -8.09 -31.82 -4.71
C PRO A 258 -8.66 -30.41 -4.58
N SER A 259 -8.31 -29.50 -5.52
CA SER A 259 -8.98 -28.22 -5.72
C SER A 259 -8.48 -27.48 -6.94
N LEU A 260 -9.21 -26.43 -7.33
CA LEU A 260 -8.75 -25.44 -8.31
C LEU A 260 -7.36 -24.89 -7.98
N LYS A 261 -7.03 -24.69 -6.70
CA LYS A 261 -5.69 -24.20 -6.32
C LYS A 261 -4.60 -25.17 -6.77
N VAL A 262 -4.76 -26.46 -6.45
CA VAL A 262 -3.80 -27.51 -6.80
C VAL A 262 -3.72 -27.70 -8.32
N CYS A 263 -4.86 -27.60 -9.01
CA CYS A 263 -4.90 -27.61 -10.48
C CYS A 263 -4.05 -26.47 -11.07
N CYS A 264 -4.29 -25.23 -10.62
CA CYS A 264 -3.55 -24.07 -11.10
C CYS A 264 -2.05 -24.15 -10.79
N GLU A 265 -1.67 -24.63 -9.59
CA GLU A 265 -0.27 -24.83 -9.21
C GLU A 265 0.44 -25.87 -10.08
N LYS A 266 -0.21 -27.02 -10.35
CA LYS A 266 0.34 -28.06 -11.24
C LYS A 266 0.48 -27.59 -12.69
N LEU A 267 -0.42 -26.73 -13.16
CA LEU A 267 -0.39 -26.16 -14.50
C LEU A 267 0.47 -24.89 -14.59
N GLY A 268 1.05 -24.41 -13.50
CA GLY A 268 1.89 -23.21 -13.48
C GLY A 268 1.14 -21.89 -13.71
N ILE A 269 -0.19 -21.87 -13.51
CA ILE A 269 -1.04 -20.69 -13.76
C ILE A 269 -1.52 -20.04 -12.45
N ASN A 270 -1.79 -18.74 -12.49
CA ASN A 270 -2.23 -17.99 -11.30
C ASN A 270 -3.74 -18.18 -11.03
N LYS A 271 -4.09 -18.76 -9.88
CA LYS A 271 -5.48 -18.97 -9.43
C LYS A 271 -6.33 -17.70 -9.46
N SER A 272 -5.81 -16.57 -9.00
CA SER A 272 -6.56 -15.30 -8.94
C SER A 272 -6.91 -14.80 -10.34
N SER A 273 -6.04 -15.03 -11.32
CA SER A 273 -6.28 -14.68 -12.72
C SER A 273 -7.42 -15.52 -13.32
N VAL A 274 -7.42 -16.83 -13.05
CA VAL A 274 -8.48 -17.76 -13.48
C VAL A 274 -9.85 -17.32 -12.93
N ILE A 275 -9.94 -17.08 -11.62
CA ILE A 275 -11.18 -16.62 -10.97
C ILE A 275 -11.64 -15.28 -11.55
N SER A 276 -10.72 -14.32 -11.68
CA SER A 276 -11.05 -12.99 -12.21
C SER A 276 -11.51 -13.04 -13.67
N ARG A 277 -11.02 -13.98 -14.47
CA ARG A 277 -11.47 -14.18 -15.84
C ARG A 277 -12.89 -14.74 -15.85
N SER A 278 -13.12 -15.86 -15.16
CA SER A 278 -14.44 -16.50 -15.05
C SER A 278 -15.53 -15.50 -14.65
N HIS A 279 -15.29 -14.64 -13.65
CA HIS A 279 -16.25 -13.60 -13.27
C HIS A 279 -16.47 -12.51 -14.32
N ARG A 280 -15.42 -12.08 -15.04
CA ARG A 280 -15.52 -11.00 -16.03
C ARG A 280 -16.16 -11.45 -17.33
N THR A 281 -15.94 -12.70 -17.73
CA THR A 281 -16.43 -13.25 -19.00
C THR A 281 -17.65 -14.14 -18.83
N GLY A 282 -18.03 -14.50 -17.60
CA GLY A 282 -19.12 -15.41 -17.30
C GLY A 282 -18.84 -16.87 -17.70
N CYS A 283 -17.60 -17.22 -18.04
CA CYS A 283 -17.23 -18.59 -18.43
C CYS A 283 -17.01 -19.47 -17.20
N SER A 284 -17.06 -20.78 -17.39
CA SER A 284 -16.73 -21.76 -16.36
C SER A 284 -15.27 -21.64 -15.90
N LEU A 285 -14.97 -22.20 -14.73
CA LEU A 285 -13.60 -22.26 -14.21
C LEU A 285 -12.70 -23.12 -15.10
N GLN A 286 -13.22 -24.18 -15.70
CA GLN A 286 -12.51 -25.03 -16.65
C GLN A 286 -12.11 -24.26 -17.91
N GLU A 287 -13.04 -23.52 -18.52
CA GLU A 287 -12.73 -22.67 -19.68
C GLU A 287 -11.74 -21.55 -19.35
N ALA A 288 -11.81 -21.02 -18.13
CA ALA A 288 -10.87 -20.02 -17.67
C ALA A 288 -9.45 -20.61 -17.49
N VAL A 289 -9.32 -21.84 -16.98
CA VAL A 289 -8.05 -22.57 -16.90
C VAL A 289 -7.50 -22.84 -18.31
N GLU A 290 -8.33 -23.37 -19.20
CA GLU A 290 -7.97 -23.69 -20.60
C GLU A 290 -7.39 -22.48 -21.34
N TYR A 291 -7.98 -21.30 -21.15
CA TYR A 291 -7.47 -20.07 -21.73
C TYR A 291 -6.04 -19.74 -21.26
N TYR A 292 -5.73 -19.92 -19.98
CA TYR A 292 -4.39 -19.59 -19.48
C TYR A 292 -3.35 -20.65 -19.85
N VAL A 293 -3.75 -21.92 -19.93
CA VAL A 293 -2.89 -23.02 -20.41
C VAL A 293 -2.51 -22.78 -21.88
N SER A 294 -3.50 -22.55 -22.75
CA SER A 294 -3.26 -22.28 -24.18
C SER A 294 -2.43 -21.00 -24.43
N GLN A 295 -2.55 -19.97 -23.58
CA GLN A 295 -1.69 -18.79 -23.65
C GLN A 295 -0.24 -19.08 -23.23
N GLN A 296 -0.04 -19.99 -22.29
CA GLN A 296 1.29 -20.40 -21.85
C GLN A 296 1.98 -21.25 -22.93
N GLU A 297 1.25 -22.17 -23.56
CA GLU A 297 1.75 -22.98 -24.69
C GLU A 297 2.18 -22.13 -25.89
N ARG A 298 1.39 -21.10 -26.23
CA ARG A 298 1.74 -20.14 -27.29
C ARG A 298 3.02 -19.36 -26.98
N ARG A 299 3.29 -19.05 -25.71
CA ARG A 299 4.49 -18.33 -25.28
C ARG A 299 5.74 -19.20 -25.22
N THR A 300 5.59 -20.53 -25.18
CA THR A 300 6.71 -21.48 -25.19
C THR A 300 7.12 -21.92 -26.59
N LEU A 301 6.33 -21.57 -27.61
CA LEU A 301 6.58 -21.91 -29.03
C LEU A 301 7.20 -20.75 -29.84
N ASP A 302 7.29 -19.55 -29.24
CA ASP A 302 8.04 -18.39 -29.74
C ASP A 302 9.38 -18.28 -29.01
#